data_AF-A0A0G0R4X8-F1
#
_entry.id   AF-A0A0G0R4X8-F1
#
_cell.length_a   1.000
_cell.length_b   1.000
_cell.length_c   1.000
_cell.angle_alpha   90.00
_cell.angle_beta   90.00
_cell.angle_gamma   90.00
#
_symmetry.space_group_name_H-M   'P 1'
#
loop_
_entity.id
_entity.type
_entity.pdbx_description
1 polymer ?
#
loop_
_entity_poly.entity_id
_entity_poly.type
_entity_poly.pdbx_seq_one_letter_code
_entity_poly.pdbx_strand_id
1 'polypeptide(L)'
;MSLNINDFELAANFVVLLAALLSIVYALGVVWRVEKKLDVSYKLLLLAIVSFTFSEILGYFEIGTAGKIRFWMILAKVLFALFFLLGILTARRMIREVDGEK
;
A
#
# COMPACT_ATOMS: atom_id res chain seq x y z
N MET A 1 -27.68 -12.21 20.18
CA MET A 1 -26.22 -12.33 20.01
C MET A 1 -25.70 -10.96 19.64
N SER A 2 -25.37 -10.13 20.64
CA SER A 2 -24.82 -8.80 20.40
C SER A 2 -23.40 -8.97 19.88
N LEU A 3 -23.18 -8.68 18.60
CA LEU A 3 -21.83 -8.59 18.05
C LEU A 3 -21.07 -7.53 18.84
N ASN A 4 -19.99 -7.95 19.50
CA ASN A 4 -19.13 -7.03 20.22
C ASN A 4 -18.37 -6.16 19.21
N ILE A 5 -18.20 -4.88 19.49
CA ILE A 5 -17.47 -3.93 18.61
C ILE A 5 -16.06 -4.46 18.28
N ASN A 6 -15.44 -5.14 19.25
CA ASN A 6 -14.12 -5.75 19.11
C ASN A 6 -14.07 -6.86 18.04
N ASP A 7 -15.16 -7.64 17.88
CA ASP A 7 -15.21 -8.71 16.89
C ASP A 7 -15.27 -8.13 15.46
N PHE A 8 -15.96 -7.00 15.30
CA PHE A 8 -16.05 -6.29 14.04
C PHE A 8 -14.71 -5.63 13.66
N GLU A 9 -14.03 -5.01 14.62
CA GLU A 9 -12.71 -4.42 14.43
C GLU A 9 -11.67 -5.48 14.02
N LEU A 10 -11.68 -6.63 14.69
CA LEU A 10 -10.78 -7.75 14.36
C LEU A 10 -11.05 -8.30 12.95
N ALA A 11 -12.32 -8.47 12.56
CA ALA A 11 -12.69 -8.90 11.22
C ALA A 11 -12.25 -7.88 10.15
N ALA A 12 -12.47 -6.59 10.39
CA ALA A 12 -12.07 -5.52 9.46
C ALA A 12 -10.54 -5.51 9.27
N ASN A 13 -9.78 -5.59 10.36
CA ASN A 13 -8.32 -5.63 10.32
C ASN A 13 -7.82 -6.85 9.55
N PHE A 14 -8.43 -8.02 9.75
CA PHE A 14 -8.09 -9.22 8.99
C PHE A 14 -8.35 -9.08 7.49
N VAL A 15 -9.48 -8.47 7.11
CA VAL A 15 -9.81 -8.19 5.70
C VAL A 15 -8.82 -7.20 5.09
N VAL A 16 -8.44 -6.13 5.82
CA VAL A 16 -7.43 -5.17 5.37
C VAL A 16 -6.10 -5.87 5.09
N LEU A 17 -5.63 -6.72 6.01
CA LEU A 17 -4.38 -7.43 5.84
C LEU A 17 -4.42 -8.39 4.64
N LEU A 18 -5.50 -9.14 4.48
CA LEU A 18 -5.69 -10.03 3.32
C LEU A 18 -5.72 -9.24 2.00
N ALA A 19 -6.47 -8.15 1.95
CA ALA A 19 -6.56 -7.30 0.77
C ALA A 19 -5.20 -6.69 0.43
N ALA A 20 -4.42 -6.27 1.43
CA ALA A 20 -3.09 -5.72 1.25
C ALA A 20 -2.10 -6.77 0.69
N LEU A 21 -2.13 -8.01 1.21
CA LEU A 21 -1.33 -9.12 0.69
C LEU A 21 -1.70 -9.49 -0.75
N LEU A 22 -2.99 -9.61 -1.05
CA LEU A 22 -3.47 -9.85 -2.42
C LEU A 22 -3.04 -8.71 -3.36
N SER A 23 -3.10 -7.47 -2.90
CA SER A 23 -2.65 -6.31 -3.67
C SER A 23 -1.16 -6.38 -3.99
N ILE A 24 -0.32 -6.86 -3.06
CA ILE A 24 1.12 -7.08 -3.32
C ILE A 24 1.30 -8.14 -4.41
N VAL A 25 0.64 -9.30 -4.29
CA VAL A 25 0.77 -10.40 -5.26
C VAL A 25 0.35 -9.94 -6.65
N TYR A 26 -0.78 -9.24 -6.75
CA TYR A 26 -1.27 -8.73 -8.02
C TYR A 26 -0.33 -7.67 -8.61
N ALA A 27 0.12 -6.70 -7.79
CA ALA A 27 1.04 -5.68 -8.24
C ALA A 27 2.39 -6.27 -8.68
N LEU A 28 2.92 -7.29 -7.99
CA LEU A 28 4.10 -8.04 -8.42
C LEU A 28 3.90 -8.71 -9.77
N GLY A 29 2.76 -9.36 -9.97
CA GLY A 29 2.42 -9.99 -11.26
C GLY A 29 2.37 -8.99 -12.41
N VAL A 30 1.86 -7.77 -12.15
CA VAL A 30 1.86 -6.69 -13.15
C VAL A 30 3.28 -6.19 -13.40
N VAL A 31 4.05 -5.88 -12.37
CA VAL A 31 5.45 -5.43 -12.50
C VAL A 31 6.30 -6.44 -13.28
N TRP A 32 6.09 -7.73 -13.05
CA TRP A 32 6.83 -8.79 -13.76
C TRP A 32 6.48 -8.89 -15.25
N ARG A 33 5.23 -8.58 -15.63
CA ARG A 33 4.74 -8.74 -17.00
C ARG A 33 4.87 -7.47 -17.86
N VAL A 34 4.97 -6.30 -17.22
CA VAL A 34 4.95 -5.00 -17.91
C VAL A 34 6.37 -4.60 -18.35
N GLU A 35 6.56 -4.38 -19.66
CA GLU A 35 7.79 -3.81 -20.20
C GLU A 35 7.69 -2.27 -20.38
N LYS A 36 8.83 -1.57 -20.23
CA LYS A 36 9.06 -0.13 -20.53
C LYS A 36 8.55 0.86 -19.48
N LYS A 37 7.84 1.93 -19.89
CA LYS A 37 7.56 3.11 -19.04
C LYS A 37 6.54 2.81 -17.93
N LEU A 38 5.58 1.93 -18.22
CA LEU A 38 4.49 1.58 -17.31
C LEU A 38 5.00 0.85 -16.06
N ASP A 39 6.16 0.19 -16.18
CA ASP A 39 6.90 -0.49 -15.11
C ASP A 39 7.21 0.43 -13.91
N VAL A 40 7.62 1.68 -14.17
CA VAL A 40 8.00 2.61 -13.09
C VAL A 40 6.81 2.96 -12.20
N SER A 41 5.64 3.24 -12.80
CA SER A 41 4.42 3.53 -12.04
C SER A 41 3.98 2.34 -11.19
N TYR A 42 3.99 1.13 -11.78
CA TYR A 42 3.60 -0.07 -11.04
C TYR A 42 4.58 -0.44 -9.94
N LYS A 43 5.89 -0.20 -10.12
CA LYS A 43 6.90 -0.35 -9.07
C LYS A 43 6.66 0.63 -7.91
N LEU A 44 6.34 1.88 -8.20
CA LEU A 44 6.01 2.89 -7.17
C LEU A 44 4.74 2.50 -6.42
N LEU A 45 3.68 2.08 -7.12
CA LEU A 45 2.45 1.60 -6.48
C LEU A 45 2.69 0.34 -5.63
N LEU A 46 3.51 -0.61 -6.12
CA LEU A 46 3.91 -1.79 -5.34
C LEU A 46 4.62 -1.37 -4.04
N LEU A 47 5.55 -0.42 -4.13
CA LEU A 47 6.31 0.06 -2.97
C LEU A 47 5.41 0.81 -1.99
N ALA A 48 4.39 1.51 -2.49
CA ALA A 48 3.33 2.09 -1.67
C ALA A 48 2.57 1.00 -0.91
N ILE A 49 2.05 -0.02 -1.61
CA ILE A 49 1.30 -1.12 -1.00
C ILE A 49 2.16 -1.85 0.05
N VAL A 50 3.43 -2.13 -0.25
CA VAL A 50 4.36 -2.75 0.71
C VAL A 50 4.54 -1.87 1.95
N SER A 51 4.71 -0.55 1.77
CA SER A 51 4.84 0.40 2.89
C SER A 51 3.56 0.45 3.74
N PHE A 52 2.39 0.40 3.11
CA PHE A 52 1.10 0.31 3.80
C PHE A 52 0.98 -0.99 4.59
N THR A 53 1.22 -2.14 3.96
CA THR A 53 1.18 -3.45 4.63
C THR A 53 2.16 -3.50 5.81
N PHE A 54 3.35 -2.92 5.66
CA PHE A 54 4.32 -2.82 6.74
C PHE A 54 3.80 -1.96 7.91
N SER A 55 3.15 -0.83 7.64
CA SER A 55 2.49 -0.03 8.67
C SER A 55 1.42 -0.82 9.43
N GLU A 56 0.57 -1.57 8.71
CA GLU A 56 -0.48 -2.37 9.33
C GLU A 56 0.12 -3.48 10.21
N ILE A 57 1.15 -4.17 9.73
CA ILE A 57 1.90 -5.17 10.52
C ILE A 57 2.46 -4.56 11.81
N LEU A 58 3.09 -3.38 11.72
CA LEU A 58 3.61 -2.69 12.89
C LEU A 58 2.50 -2.28 13.88
N GLY A 59 1.31 -1.93 13.38
CA GLY A 59 0.14 -1.63 14.21
C GLY A 59 -0.29 -2.80 15.10
N TYR A 60 -0.20 -4.03 14.59
CA TYR A 60 -0.46 -5.23 15.41
C TYR A 60 0.60 -5.43 16.52
N PHE A 61 1.86 -5.04 16.28
CA PHE A 61 2.94 -5.14 17.27
C PHE A 61 2.94 -3.99 18.29
N GLU A 62 2.26 -2.87 18.02
CA GLU A 62 2.19 -1.72 18.95
C GLU A 62 1.49 -2.08 20.28
N ILE A 63 0.69 -3.15 20.31
CA ILE A 63 -0.07 -3.64 21.48
C ILE A 63 0.82 -3.91 22.72
N GLY A 64 2.15 -3.95 22.61
CA GLY A 64 3.06 -4.19 23.75
C GLY A 64 4.29 -3.30 23.89
N THR A 65 4.51 -2.29 23.03
CA THR A 65 5.82 -1.58 23.00
C THR A 65 5.69 -0.07 22.89
N ALA A 66 6.06 0.64 23.95
CA ALA A 66 5.94 2.10 24.05
C ALA A 66 6.86 2.85 23.05
N GLY A 67 6.25 3.72 22.24
CA GLY A 67 6.87 4.87 21.58
C GLY A 67 7.67 4.62 20.29
N LYS A 68 8.57 3.62 20.26
CA LYS A 68 9.47 3.43 19.11
C LYS A 68 8.77 2.89 17.86
N ILE A 69 7.80 1.99 18.02
CA ILE A 69 7.04 1.38 16.91
C ILE A 69 6.18 2.43 16.20
N ARG A 70 5.57 3.34 16.97
CA ARG A 70 4.73 4.42 16.45
C ARG A 70 5.44 5.32 15.45
N PHE A 71 6.72 5.63 15.69
CA PHE A 71 7.52 6.41 14.74
C PHE A 71 7.66 5.69 13.39
N TRP A 72 7.98 4.39 13.41
CA TRP A 72 8.11 3.57 12.21
C TRP A 72 6.78 3.41 11.46
N MET A 73 5.66 3.29 12.17
CA MET A 73 4.33 3.28 11.56
C MET A 73 4.04 4.59 10.82
N ILE A 74 4.28 5.73 11.46
CA ILE A 74 4.07 7.04 10.83
C ILE A 74 4.97 7.19 9.60
N LEU A 75 6.23 6.81 9.71
CA LEU A 75 7.17 6.83 8.58
C LEU A 75 6.68 5.96 7.42
N ALA A 76 6.20 4.74 7.70
CA ALA A 76 5.65 3.83 6.70
C ALA A 76 4.40 4.42 6.02
N LYS A 77 3.51 5.09 6.76
CA LYS A 77 2.34 5.80 6.21
C LYS A 77 2.73 6.97 5.32
N VAL A 78 3.76 7.74 5.70
CA VAL A 78 4.30 8.82 4.88
C VAL A 78 4.89 8.28 3.58
N LEU A 79 5.67 7.20 3.66
CA LEU A 79 6.22 6.52 2.48
C LEU A 79 5.11 6.00 1.57
N PHE A 80 4.07 5.37 2.12
CA PHE A 80 2.88 4.97 1.36
C PHE A 80 2.30 6.17 0.59
N ALA A 81 2.02 7.29 1.27
CA ALA A 81 1.42 8.46 0.63
C ALA A 81 2.30 9.04 -0.49
N LEU A 82 3.62 9.10 -0.27
CA LEU A 82 4.57 9.61 -1.26
C LEU A 82 4.66 8.69 -2.48
N PHE A 83 4.86 7.38 -2.28
CA PHE A 83 4.96 6.44 -3.39
C PHE A 83 3.65 6.28 -4.14
N PHE A 84 2.52 6.33 -3.44
CA PHE A 84 1.20 6.30 -4.07
C PHE A 84 0.98 7.53 -4.96
N LEU A 85 1.30 8.72 -4.45
CA LEU A 85 1.21 9.97 -5.22
C LEU A 85 2.12 9.93 -6.45
N LEU A 86 3.39 9.54 -6.28
CA LEU A 86 4.34 9.44 -7.40
C LEU A 86 3.91 8.38 -8.43
N GLY A 87 3.36 7.26 -7.97
CA GLY A 87 2.77 6.24 -8.83
C GLY A 87 1.64 6.80 -9.68
N ILE A 88 0.69 7.51 -9.08
CA ILE A 88 -0.41 8.15 -9.83
C ILE A 88 0.10 9.23 -10.79
N LEU A 89 1.06 10.07 -10.37
CA LEU A 89 1.61 11.11 -11.24
C LEU A 89 2.34 10.54 -12.44
N THR A 90 3.07 9.44 -12.27
CA THR A 90 3.74 8.74 -13.37
C THR A 90 2.74 8.05 -14.29
N ALA A 91 1.73 7.36 -13.75
CA ALA A 91 0.62 6.83 -14.54
C ALA A 91 -0.07 7.91 -15.37
N ARG A 92 -0.40 9.05 -14.75
CA ARG A 92 -1.03 10.19 -15.43
C ARG A 92 -0.18 10.72 -16.57
N ARG A 93 1.12 10.91 -16.35
CA ARG A 93 2.05 11.36 -17.41
C ARG A 93 2.06 10.38 -18.58
N MET A 94 2.04 9.08 -18.30
CA MET A 94 1.99 8.07 -19.35
C MET A 94 0.69 8.06 -20.14
N ILE A 95 -0.45 8.22 -19.47
CA ILE A 95 -1.75 8.34 -20.17
C ILE A 95 -1.71 9.55 -21.10
N ARG A 96 -1.21 10.70 -20.64
CA ARG A 96 -1.08 11.91 -21.48
C ARG A 96 -0.14 11.70 -22.68
N GLU A 97 0.99 11.02 -22.48
CA GLU A 97 1.89 10.66 -23.58
C GLU A 97 1.21 9.74 -24.61
N VAL A 98 0.39 8.78 -24.16
CA VAL A 98 -0.36 7.87 -25.03
C VAL A 98 -1.46 8.60 -25.80
N ASP A 99 -2.11 9.58 -25.15
CA ASP A 99 -3.13 10.44 -25.77
C ASP A 99 -2.53 11.50 -26.72
N GLY A 100 -1.20 11.57 -26.84
CA GLY A 100 -0.51 12.52 -27.71
C GLY A 100 -0.42 13.94 -27.16
N GLU A 101 -0.75 14.14 -25.89
CA GLU A 101 -0.55 15.41 -25.20
C GLU A 101 0.92 15.59 -24.77
N LYS A 102 1.43 16.82 -24.90
CA LYS A 102 2.76 17.21 -24.38
C LYS A 102 2.71 17.57 -22.89
#